data_AF-A0A7K4BZM6-F1
#
_entry.id   AF-A0A7K4BZM6-F1
#
_cell.length_a   1.000
_cell.length_b   1.000
_cell.length_c   1.000
_cell.angle_alpha   90.00
_cell.angle_beta   90.00
_cell.angle_gamma   90.00
#
_symmetry.space_group_name_H-M   'P 1'
#
loop_
_entity.id
_entity.type
_entity.pdbx_description
1 polymer ?
#
loop_
_entity_poly.entity_id
_entity_poly.type
_entity_poly.pdbx_seq_one_letter_code
_entity_poly.pdbx_strand_id
1 'polypeptide(L)'
;MGNCFLCDDFVGEENGDGGVKGFTIGEREICKSCLEELKHRLNQVEARAPIDREKQEETIEENEPEQENTEEQNPFSAKVTE
;
A
#
# COMPACT_ATOMS: atom_id res chain seq x y z
N MET A 1 11.30 -22.17 15.52
CA MET A 1 10.49 -21.91 16.72
C MET A 1 11.19 -20.83 17.50
N GLY A 2 10.58 -19.66 17.52
CA GLY A 2 11.04 -18.47 18.20
C GLY A 2 9.84 -17.62 18.59
N ASN A 3 10.09 -16.40 19.02
CA ASN A 3 9.03 -15.48 19.38
C ASN A 3 8.60 -14.66 18.17
N CYS A 4 7.31 -14.36 18.10
CA CYS A 4 6.75 -13.43 17.12
C CYS A 4 7.47 -12.08 17.24
N PHE A 5 8.04 -11.57 16.16
CA PHE A 5 8.82 -10.32 16.22
C PHE A 5 7.98 -9.06 16.54
N LEU A 6 6.64 -9.16 16.55
CA LEU A 6 5.72 -8.06 16.80
C LEU A 6 5.10 -8.09 18.21
N CYS A 7 4.74 -9.27 18.71
CA CYS A 7 4.06 -9.43 20.00
C CYS A 7 4.82 -10.30 21.00
N ASP A 8 5.99 -10.81 20.62
CA ASP A 8 6.83 -11.73 21.41
C ASP A 8 6.18 -13.06 21.82
N ASP A 9 4.98 -13.37 21.31
CA ASP A 9 4.33 -14.66 21.54
C ASP A 9 5.14 -15.81 20.93
N PHE A 10 5.22 -16.93 21.65
CA PHE A 10 5.92 -18.11 21.17
C PHE A 10 5.23 -18.73 19.95
N VAL A 11 5.94 -18.76 18.81
CA VAL A 11 5.49 -19.34 17.56
C VAL A 11 5.94 -20.80 17.49
N GLY A 12 4.97 -21.71 17.41
CA GLY A 12 5.21 -23.14 17.45
C GLY A 12 4.08 -23.94 16.81
N GLU A 13 4.19 -25.26 16.83
CA GLU A 13 3.13 -26.13 16.35
C GLU A 13 1.94 -26.14 17.33
N GLU A 14 0.74 -25.86 16.81
CA GLU A 14 -0.52 -25.71 17.56
C GLU A 14 -0.87 -26.96 18.41
N ASN A 15 -0.37 -28.14 18.04
CA ASN A 15 -0.62 -29.41 18.72
C ASN A 15 0.60 -30.02 19.42
N GLY A 16 1.73 -29.32 19.45
CA GLY A 16 2.98 -29.82 20.03
C GLY A 16 3.37 -29.08 21.30
N ASP A 17 3.69 -27.79 21.14
CA ASP A 17 4.42 -27.01 22.16
C ASP A 17 3.56 -25.95 22.86
N GLY A 18 2.25 -25.89 22.57
CA GLY A 18 1.36 -24.84 23.08
C GLY A 18 1.62 -23.46 22.49
N GLY A 19 2.38 -23.38 21.40
CA GLY A 19 2.67 -22.16 20.66
C GLY A 19 1.53 -21.75 19.73
N VAL A 20 1.52 -20.47 19.36
CA VAL A 20 0.56 -19.97 18.37
C VAL A 20 1.05 -20.28 16.96
N LYS A 21 0.12 -20.59 16.06
CA LYS A 21 0.42 -20.79 14.65
C LYS A 21 1.05 -19.51 14.08
N GLY A 22 2.19 -19.64 13.43
CA GLY A 22 2.87 -18.53 12.78
C GLY A 22 3.54 -18.93 11.47
N PHE A 23 4.21 -17.95 10.88
CA PHE A 23 4.90 -18.05 9.61
C PHE A 23 6.31 -17.49 9.76
N THR A 24 7.25 -18.02 8.99
CA THR A 24 8.60 -17.45 8.88
C THR A 24 8.65 -16.51 7.69
N ILE A 25 9.01 -15.24 7.92
CA ILE A 25 9.22 -14.24 6.87
C ILE A 25 10.68 -13.80 6.92
N GLY A 26 11.47 -14.20 5.92
CA GLY A 26 12.92 -14.04 5.95
C GLY A 26 13.53 -14.85 7.09
N GLU A 27 14.19 -14.17 8.03
CA GLU A 27 14.83 -14.77 9.21
C GLU A 27 14.03 -14.55 10.51
N ARG A 28 12.80 -14.02 10.43
CA ARG A 28 11.96 -13.72 11.59
C ARG A 28 10.68 -14.54 11.60
N GLU A 29 10.18 -14.85 12.80
CA GLU A 29 8.89 -15.52 12.98
C GLU A 29 7.80 -14.50 13.32
N ILE A 30 6.60 -14.69 12.76
CA ILE A 30 5.42 -13.86 13.02
C ILE A 30 4.21 -14.75 13.29
N CYS A 31 3.44 -14.46 14.35
CA CYS A 31 2.20 -15.18 14.62
C CYS A 31 1.11 -14.81 13.60
N LYS A 32 0.14 -15.70 13.42
CA LYS A 32 -0.95 -15.52 12.45
C LYS A 32 -1.75 -14.24 12.70
N SER A 33 -2.07 -13.93 13.96
CA SER A 33 -2.85 -12.74 14.33
C SER A 33 -2.16 -11.45 13.91
N CYS A 34 -0.85 -11.31 14.21
CA CYS A 34 -0.09 -10.13 13.81
C CYS A 34 0.06 -10.02 12.29
N LEU A 35 0.18 -11.16 11.58
CA LEU A 35 0.23 -11.15 10.12
C LEU A 35 -1.09 -10.65 9.50
N GLU A 36 -2.23 -11.08 10.03
CA GLU A 36 -3.56 -10.64 9.57
C GLU A 36 -3.77 -9.15 9.83
N GLU A 37 -3.37 -8.64 11.00
CA GLU A 37 -3.43 -7.22 11.31
C GLU A 37 -2.54 -6.40 10.36
N LEU A 38 -1.33 -6.87 10.09
CA LEU A 38 -0.41 -6.19 9.17
C LEU A 38 -1.00 -6.12 7.75
N LYS A 39 -1.59 -7.23 7.26
CA LYS A 39 -2.30 -7.25 5.96
C LYS A 39 -3.47 -6.27 5.95
N HIS A 40 -4.24 -6.22 7.03
CA HIS A 40 -5.37 -5.30 7.12
C HIS A 40 -4.91 -3.84 7.03
N ARG A 41 -3.85 -3.47 7.74
CA ARG A 41 -3.26 -2.13 7.68
C ARG A 41 -2.69 -1.81 6.30
N LEU A 42 -1.98 -2.76 5.68
CA LEU A 42 -1.43 -2.58 4.33
C LEU A 42 -2.52 -2.39 3.27
N ASN A 43 -3.66 -3.06 3.41
CA ASN A 43 -4.79 -2.91 2.48
C ASN A 43 -5.61 -1.64 2.73
N GLN A 44 -5.61 -1.10 3.96
CA GLN A 44 -6.26 0.19 4.26
C GLN A 44 -5.46 1.38 3.73
N VAL A 45 -4.14 1.25 3.66
CA VAL A 45 -3.31 2.24 3.00
C VAL A 45 -3.53 2.05 1.51
N GLU A 46 -4.35 2.90 0.87
CA GLU A 46 -4.30 3.06 -0.58
C GLU A 46 -2.83 3.15 -0.96
N ALA A 47 -2.37 2.28 -1.86
CA ALA A 47 -1.00 2.25 -2.31
C ALA A 47 -0.66 3.64 -2.86
N ARG A 48 -0.12 4.53 -2.02
CA ARG A 48 0.58 5.71 -2.45
C ARG A 48 1.80 5.17 -3.15
N ALA A 49 1.65 4.93 -4.44
CA ALA A 49 2.78 4.75 -5.32
C ALA A 49 3.76 5.88 -4.98
N PRO A 50 5.03 5.58 -4.67
CA PRO A 50 6.02 6.64 -4.66
C PRO A 50 5.97 7.26 -6.06
N ILE A 51 5.45 8.47 -6.14
CA ILE A 51 5.56 9.31 -7.32
C ILE A 51 7.06 9.43 -7.60
N ASP A 52 7.41 9.31 -8.88
CA ASP A 52 8.75 9.29 -9.47
C ASP A 52 9.52 7.95 -9.42
N ARG A 53 9.05 6.99 -10.22
CA ARG A 53 9.98 6.31 -11.13
C ARG A 53 9.58 6.66 -12.55
N GLU A 54 10.33 7.58 -13.14
CA GLU A 54 10.34 7.87 -14.58
C GLU A 54 10.24 6.57 -15.37
N LYS A 55 9.08 6.31 -15.96
CA LYS A 55 8.95 5.42 -17.11
C LYS A 55 8.19 6.19 -18.17
N GLN A 56 8.96 6.52 -19.19
CA GLN A 56 8.54 7.07 -20.47
C GLN A 56 7.34 6.28 -21.03
N GLU A 57 6.34 7.06 -21.45
CA GLU A 57 5.49 6.87 -22.62
C GLU A 57 5.15 5.43 -23.03
N GLU A 58 3.92 5.00 -22.72
CA GLU A 58 3.12 4.26 -23.70
C GLU A 58 1.71 4.83 -23.75
N THR A 59 1.43 5.45 -24.90
CA THR A 59 0.19 6.03 -25.35
C THR A 59 -0.94 5.00 -25.35
N ILE A 60 -2.04 5.28 -24.66
CA ILE A 60 -3.32 4.63 -24.93
C ILE A 60 -4.29 5.73 -25.35
N GLU A 61 -4.49 5.83 -26.66
CA GLU A 61 -5.48 6.69 -27.31
C GLU A 61 -6.91 6.22 -26.99
N GLU A 62 -7.67 7.16 -26.43
CA GLU A 62 -9.05 7.55 -26.77
C GLU A 62 -10.21 6.53 -26.63
N ASN A 63 -11.15 6.84 -25.71
CA ASN A 63 -12.56 7.13 -26.07
C ASN A 63 -13.36 7.76 -24.91
N GLU A 64 -13.48 9.10 -24.98
CA GLU A 64 -14.73 9.90 -24.87
C GLU A 64 -15.59 9.97 -23.56
N PRO A 65 -16.35 11.07 -23.39
CA PRO A 65 -16.29 11.90 -22.18
C PRO A 65 -17.64 12.13 -21.50
N GLU A 66 -17.69 12.12 -20.16
CA GLU A 66 -18.76 12.75 -19.41
C GLU A 66 -18.19 13.35 -18.13
N GLN A 67 -18.08 14.69 -18.07
CA GLN A 67 -18.85 15.46 -17.09
C GLN A 67 -18.64 16.98 -17.27
N GLU A 68 -19.81 17.59 -17.37
CA GLU A 68 -20.20 18.99 -17.42
C GLU A 68 -19.78 19.80 -16.17
N ASN A 69 -19.76 21.14 -16.32
CA ASN A 69 -19.66 22.18 -15.28
C ASN A 69 -18.27 22.36 -14.63
N THR A 70 -17.58 23.49 -14.71
CA THR A 70 -18.07 24.83 -14.30
C THR A 70 -17.11 25.92 -14.80
N GLU A 71 -17.68 27.11 -15.01
CA GLU A 71 -17.12 28.39 -15.42
C GLU A 71 -15.68 28.74 -14.94
N GLU A 72 -14.90 29.25 -15.90
CA GLU A 72 -14.19 30.53 -15.83
C GLU A 72 -13.71 31.03 -14.46
N GLN A 73 -12.40 30.90 -14.20
CA GLN A 73 -11.53 31.96 -13.68
C GLN A 73 -10.08 31.48 -13.62
N ASN A 74 -9.28 31.86 -14.63
CA ASN A 74 -7.83 31.66 -14.64
C ASN A 74 -7.13 32.93 -14.11
N PRO A 75 -6.62 32.97 -12.86
CA PRO A 75 -6.00 34.18 -12.29
C PRO A 75 -4.55 34.43 -12.72
N PHE A 76 -3.98 33.66 -13.66
CA PHE A 76 -2.57 33.79 -14.08
C PHE A 76 -2.36 33.96 -15.59
N SER A 77 -3.29 34.64 -16.27
CA SER A 77 -3.04 35.12 -17.64
C SER A 77 -2.34 36.49 -17.60
N ALA A 78 -1.05 36.49 -17.27
CA ALA A 78 -0.20 37.67 -17.42
C ALA A 78 0.15 37.84 -18.90
N LYS A 79 -0.53 38.79 -19.58
CA LYS A 79 -0.12 39.31 -20.88
C LYS A 79 1.30 39.89 -20.76
N VAL A 80 2.26 39.29 -21.46
CA VAL A 80 3.52 39.97 -21.76
C VAL A 80 3.25 40.85 -22.98
N THR A 81 3.00 42.13 -22.74
CA THR A 81 3.00 43.17 -23.77
C THR A 81 4.44 43.58 -24.07
N GLU A 82 4.79 43.42 -25.35
CA GLU A 82 5.88 44.02 -26.16
C GLU A 82 7.27 44.28 -25.54
#